data_AF-A0A850HRF8-F1
#
_entry.id   AF-A0A850HRF8-F1
#
_cell.length_a   1.000
_cell.length_b   1.000
_cell.length_c   1.000
_cell.angle_alpha   90.00
_cell.angle_beta   90.00
_cell.angle_gamma   90.00
#
_symmetry.space_group_name_H-M   'P 1'
#
loop_
_entity.id
_entity.type
_entity.pdbx_description
1 polymer ?
#
loop_
_entity_poly.entity_id
_entity_poly.type
_entity_poly.pdbx_seq_one_letter_code
_entity_poly.pdbx_strand_id
1 'polypeptide(L)' 'MLDATVESAKEAYGEIEGIEYSVETSDSEYVEKVVIPTDKNTLQAVVKAGLLPVDNEDVTELSLEATVSSLEESGWTVKE' A
#
# COMPACT_ATOMS: atom_id res chain seq x y z
N MET A 1 -5.74 6.80 19.67
CA MET A 1 -5.06 7.56 18.59
C MET A 1 -4.67 6.63 17.45
N LEU A 2 -4.09 5.46 17.73
CA LEU A 2 -3.83 4.43 16.70
C LEU A 2 -5.11 3.94 16.01
N ASP A 3 -6.19 3.67 16.75
CA ASP A 3 -7.46 3.21 16.16
C ASP A 3 -8.05 4.18 15.12
N ALA A 4 -8.01 5.48 15.39
CA ALA A 4 -8.54 6.47 14.46
C ALA A 4 -7.71 6.57 13.16
N THR A 5 -6.39 6.40 13.27
CA THR A 5 -5.49 6.36 12.10
C THR A 5 -5.73 5.11 11.27
N VAL A 6 -5.98 3.98 11.92
CA VAL A 6 -6.29 2.71 11.25
C VAL A 6 -7.66 2.77 10.58
N GLU A 7 -8.69 3.31 11.25
CA GLU A 7 -9.99 3.49 10.61
C GLU A 7 -9.89 4.37 9.35
N SER A 8 -9.08 5.45 9.41
CA SER A 8 -8.83 6.30 8.25
C SER A 8 -8.12 5.55 7.11
N ALA A 9 -7.14 4.69 7.44
CA ALA A 9 -6.46 3.86 6.45
C ALA A 9 -7.42 2.82 5.84
N LYS A 10 -8.22 2.17 6.68
CA LYS A 10 -9.24 1.22 6.26
C LYS A 10 -10.26 1.85 5.31
N GLU A 11 -10.70 3.07 5.58
CA GLU A 11 -11.58 3.80 4.65
C GLU A 11 -10.85 4.07 3.33
N ALA A 12 -9.64 4.63 3.37
CA ALA A 12 -8.89 4.96 2.15
C ALA A 12 -8.63 3.75 1.24
N TYR A 13 -8.29 2.59 1.82
CA TYR A 13 -8.05 1.36 1.06
C TYR A 13 -9.36 0.62 0.72
N GLY A 14 -10.36 0.67 1.59
CA GLY A 14 -11.63 -0.04 1.44
C GLY A 14 -12.56 0.57 0.38
N GLU A 15 -12.37 1.83 0.01
CA GLU A 15 -13.08 2.48 -1.10
C GLU A 15 -12.60 1.99 -2.49
N ILE A 16 -11.47 1.29 -2.56
CA ILE A 16 -10.90 0.81 -3.82
C ILE A 16 -11.28 -0.66 -4.03
N GLU A 17 -12.04 -0.91 -5.08
CA GLU A 17 -12.47 -2.25 -5.46
C GLU A 17 -11.25 -3.16 -5.69
N GLY A 18 -11.28 -4.35 -5.07
CA GLY A 18 -10.23 -5.36 -5.20
C GLY A 18 -9.17 -5.34 -4.10
N ILE A 19 -9.04 -4.26 -3.31
CA ILE A 19 -8.10 -4.23 -2.19
C ILE A 19 -8.64 -5.03 -1.01
N GLU A 20 -7.80 -5.90 -0.45
CA GLU A 20 -8.11 -6.57 0.82
C GLU A 20 -7.39 -5.85 1.95
N TYR A 21 -8.17 -5.41 2.94
CA TYR A 21 -7.67 -4.76 4.13
C TYR A 21 -8.02 -5.59 5.37
N SER A 22 -7.01 -5.90 6.19
CA SER A 22 -7.19 -6.66 7.42
C SER A 22 -6.33 -6.09 8.54
N VAL A 23 -6.87 -6.19 9.75
CA VAL A 23 -6.21 -5.75 10.98
C VAL A 23 -6.26 -6.91 11.95
N GLU A 24 -5.09 -7.25 12.47
CA GLU A 24 -4.94 -8.20 13.56
C GLU A 24 -4.36 -7.46 14.77
N THR A 25 -5.08 -7.50 15.89
CA THR A 25 -4.65 -6.87 17.14
C THR A 25 -4.37 -7.95 18.16
N SER A 26 -3.21 -7.89 18.79
CA SER A 26 -2.86 -8.71 19.96
C SER A 26 -2.45 -7.80 21.13
N ASP A 27 -2.20 -8.38 22.31
CA ASP A 27 -1.83 -7.62 23.51
C ASP A 27 -0.54 -6.78 23.35
N SER A 28 0.32 -7.09 22.38
CA SER A 28 1.62 -6.43 22.19
C SER A 28 1.87 -5.84 20.80
N GLU A 29 1.02 -6.13 19.82
CA GLU A 29 1.22 -5.68 18.44
C GLU A 29 -0.10 -5.36 17.74
N TYR A 30 0.03 -4.49 16.75
CA TYR A 30 -1.03 -4.13 15.84
C TYR A 30 -0.50 -4.40 14.43
N VAL A 31 -1.08 -5.38 13.75
CA VAL A 31 -0.66 -5.80 12.41
C VAL A 31 -1.72 -5.36 11.42
N GLU A 32 -1.36 -4.36 10.62
CA GLU A 32 -2.15 -3.92 9.47
C GLU A 32 -1.64 -4.65 8.22
N LYS A 33 -2.53 -5.32 7.50
CA LYS A 33 -2.21 -5.97 6.23
C LYS A 33 -3.12 -5.43 5.15
N VAL A 34 -2.48 -4.89 4.11
CA VAL A 34 -3.11 -4.39 2.89
C VAL A 34 -2.62 -5.24 1.73
N VAL A 35 -3.53 -5.83 0.97
CA VAL A 35 -3.24 -6.56 -0.27
C VAL A 35 -3.77 -5.74 -1.43
N ILE A 36 -2.85 -5.24 -2.26
CA ILE A 36 -3.19 -4.43 -3.43
C ILE A 36 -2.97 -5.31 -4.67
N PRO A 37 -4.04 -5.72 -5.37
CA PRO A 37 -3.92 -6.35 -6.68
C PRO A 37 -3.11 -5.51 -7.66
N THR A 38 -2.27 -6.17 -8.45
CA THR A 38 -1.45 -5.51 -9.48
C THR A 38 -2.18 -5.36 -10.82
N ASP A 39 -3.50 -5.53 -10.85
CA ASP A 39 -4.27 -5.25 -12.05
C ASP A 39 -4.34 -3.73 -12.32
N LYS A 40 -4.51 -3.39 -13.59
CA LYS A 40 -4.43 -2.01 -14.07
C LYS A 40 -5.43 -1.07 -13.39
N ASN A 41 -6.66 -1.52 -13.16
CA ASN A 41 -7.72 -0.65 -12.65
C ASN A 41 -7.47 -0.34 -11.18
N THR A 42 -7.14 -1.36 -10.40
CA THR A 42 -6.83 -1.21 -8.97
C THR A 42 -5.59 -0.34 -8.77
N LEU A 43 -4.49 -0.61 -9.50
CA LEU A 43 -3.27 0.19 -9.44
C LEU A 43 -3.49 1.67 -9.80
N GLN A 44 -4.29 1.95 -10.85
CA GLN A 44 -4.61 3.33 -11.19
C GLN A 44 -5.44 4.03 -10.11
N ALA A 45 -6.32 3.31 -9.42
CA ALA A 45 -7.10 3.85 -8.32
C ALA A 45 -6.22 4.18 -7.11
N VAL A 46 -5.30 3.29 -6.70
CA VAL A 46 -4.39 3.58 -5.56
C VAL A 46 -3.42 4.71 -5.85
N VAL A 47 -2.91 4.84 -7.07
CA VAL A 47 -2.05 5.96 -7.47
C VAL A 47 -2.84 7.27 -7.40
N LYS A 48 -4.07 7.31 -7.96
CA LYS A 48 -4.94 8.51 -7.88
C LYS A 48 -5.32 8.89 -6.45
N ALA A 49 -5.47 7.90 -5.57
CA ALA A 49 -5.72 8.12 -4.15
C ALA A 49 -4.47 8.60 -3.38
N GLY A 50 -3.31 8.66 -4.03
CA GLY A 50 -2.04 9.05 -3.40
C GLY A 50 -1.48 7.99 -2.45
N LEU A 51 -1.99 6.75 -2.52
CA LEU A 51 -1.58 5.64 -1.65
C LEU A 51 -0.30 4.97 -2.13
N LEU A 52 0.02 5.11 -3.43
CA LEU A 52 1.31 4.75 -4.00
C LEU A 52 1.98 6.01 -4.57
N PRO A 53 3.24 6.30 -4.17
CA PRO A 53 3.96 7.49 -4.63
C PRO A 53 4.50 7.26 -6.05
N VAL A 54 3.65 7.48 -7.05
CA VAL A 54 4.05 7.46 -8.47
C VAL A 54 4.03 8.89 -8.99
N ASP A 55 5.20 9.52 -8.97
CA ASP A 55 5.37 10.94 -9.37
C ASP A 55 5.50 11.13 -10.90
N ASN A 56 5.61 10.04 -11.65
CA ASN A 56 5.82 10.07 -13.09
C ASN A 56 4.61 9.49 -13.83
N GLU A 57 3.87 10.36 -14.52
CA GLU A 57 2.65 10.02 -15.26
C GLU A 57 2.91 9.11 -16.49
N ASP A 58 4.15 9.01 -16.96
CA ASP A 58 4.55 8.13 -18.07
C ASP A 58 4.80 6.68 -17.63
N VAL A 59 4.73 6.38 -16.33
CA VAL A 59 4.95 5.02 -15.81
C VAL A 59 3.74 4.14 -16.11
N THR A 60 3.93 3.15 -16.99
CA THR A 60 2.88 2.21 -17.40
C THR A 60 2.94 0.85 -16.71
N GLU A 61 4.02 0.59 -15.96
CA GLU A 61 4.31 -0.71 -15.36
C GLU A 61 4.95 -0.57 -13.98
N LEU A 62 4.70 -1.54 -13.10
CA LEU A 62 5.31 -1.64 -11.78
C LEU A 62 6.39 -2.74 -11.82
N SER A 63 7.66 -2.36 -11.80
CA SER A 63 8.77 -3.32 -11.70
C SER A 63 9.02 -3.67 -10.23
N LEU A 64 9.00 -4.97 -9.92
CA LEU A 64 9.33 -5.47 -8.58
C LEU A 64 10.76 -5.09 -8.19
N GLU A 65 11.73 -5.23 -9.12
CA GLU A 65 13.13 -4.87 -8.86
C GLU A 65 13.28 -3.37 -8.58
N ALA A 66 12.65 -2.52 -9.40
CA ALA A 66 12.71 -1.07 -9.18
C ALA A 66 12.02 -0.64 -7.88
N THR A 67 10.92 -1.33 -7.52
CA THR A 67 10.20 -1.10 -6.26
C THR A 67 11.07 -1.47 -5.06
N VAL A 68 11.73 -2.63 -5.11
CA VAL A 68 12.67 -3.08 -4.07
C VAL A 68 13.82 -2.09 -3.92
N SER A 69 14.49 -1.73 -5.03
CA SER A 69 15.60 -0.76 -4.98
C SER A 69 15.16 0.60 -4.41
N SER A 70 14.00 1.12 -4.82
CA SER A 70 13.50 2.41 -4.32
C SER A 70 13.17 2.38 -2.82
N LEU A 71 12.66 1.25 -2.32
CA LEU A 71 12.41 1.05 -0.89
C LEU A 71 13.73 0.98 -0.11
N GLU A 72 14.73 0.25 -0.61
CA GLU A 72 16.06 0.19 -0.01
C GLU A 72 16.74 1.57 0.01
N GLU A 73 16.66 2.32 -1.08
CA GLU A 73 17.16 3.71 -1.16
C GLU A 73 16.47 4.65 -0.17
N SER A 74 15.19 4.39 0.11
CA SER A 74 14.40 5.12 1.11
C SER A 74 14.69 4.66 2.55
N GLY A 75 15.63 3.73 2.76
CA GLY A 75 16.09 3.26 4.07
C GLY A 75 15.34 2.03 4.61
N TRP A 76 14.48 1.40 3.81
CA TRP A 76 13.79 0.17 4.18
C TRP A 76 14.71 -1.05 4.02
N THR A 77 14.46 -2.10 4.80
CA THR A 77 15.16 -3.38 4.67
C THR A 77 14.20 -4.43 4.12
N VAL A 78 14.54 -4.99 2.97
CA VAL A 78 13.79 -6.12 2.41
C VAL A 78 14.23 -7.41 3.09
N LYS A 79 13.26 -8.23 3.52
CA LYS A 79 13.49 -9.58 4.07
C LYS A 79 12.87 -10.60 3.13
N GLU A 80 13.65 -11.63 2.79
CA GLU A 80 13.21 -12.82 2.04
C GLU A 80 12.48 -13.83 2.93
#